data_AF-A0A1C6JCG8-F1
#
_entry.id   AF-A0A1C6JCG8-F1
#
_cell.length_a   1.000
_cell.length_b   1.000
_cell.length_c   1.000
_cell.angle_alpha   90.00
_cell.angle_beta   90.00
_cell.angle_gamma   90.00
#
_symmetry.space_group_name_H-M   'P 1'
#
loop_
_entity.id
_entity.type
_entity.pdbx_description
1 polymer ?
#
loop_
_entity_poly.entity_id
_entity_poly.type
_entity_poly.pdbx_seq_one_letter_code
_entity_poly.pdbx_strand_id
1 'polypeptide(L)'
;MGLLKKNKNSENISEDLQSCNYEARKMYLQLKNEETAREIENRKKSEKDYALPRDKSLTSEQIAEIDAFWSKYEFLGKIDYSAFKTYYNRSGIFSPKYLPQYIYSYFLRPNTVPDNYMVPFQNKAYLPNLMGNVKQPEMIVRKIDNIYYNGNFDHITRGQAVKICLDTLQKGTEIVVKPSGKGGGKGVEFLSGATEKELDAMFKAKGKLFVVQKAIKQHPEMAKLNPSTVNTIRLTTVLHNGSFKAAAALIKIGAPNVRVDNYKHGGCLLGVNLDGTVLPWALNIDRERITELPSGVRLGEGGFTKVPCFDSVLEMAEKAHYCIPKIKVVSWDIAIDDENEAEIIEANFAGDLRMHQVLTGPVFGDMTETILDSYVLPKFSRAGMSQYYDYEEFFNRIEITKYYGKEKNVIIPPEINGKSITIIGEYAFAHNRNIKMVTLPDTVKWIKKGAFLDCPSLENINLNIEGLRTVGREAVNWCGKLNPDTRKAIKAKG
;
A
#
# COMPACT_ATOMS: atom_id res chain seq x y z
N MET A 1 -20.80 47.43 58.26
CA MET A 1 -20.13 48.09 57.10
C MET A 1 -18.72 47.54 56.98
N GLY A 2 -18.37 46.88 55.87
CA GLY A 2 -16.96 46.74 55.47
C GLY A 2 -16.55 45.47 54.73
N LEU A 3 -17.12 45.25 53.55
CA LEU A 3 -16.49 44.72 52.33
C LEU A 3 -15.52 43.51 52.44
N LEU A 4 -16.07 42.31 52.32
CA LEU A 4 -15.40 41.19 51.63
C LEU A 4 -15.22 41.59 50.16
N LYS A 5 -14.06 42.16 49.80
CA LYS A 5 -13.63 42.27 48.40
C LYS A 5 -13.39 40.86 47.86
N LYS A 6 -14.34 40.33 47.10
CA LYS A 6 -14.09 39.21 46.17
C LYS A 6 -12.89 39.59 45.30
N ASN A 7 -11.88 38.73 45.31
CA ASN A 7 -10.57 38.98 44.73
C ASN A 7 -10.66 38.87 43.20
N LYS A 8 -10.75 40.03 42.51
CA LYS A 8 -10.69 40.16 41.04
C LYS A 8 -9.41 39.56 40.41
N ASN A 9 -8.40 39.23 41.22
CA ASN A 9 -7.15 38.62 40.75
C ASN A 9 -7.27 37.14 40.33
N SER A 10 -8.23 36.37 40.83
CA SER A 10 -8.32 34.93 40.49
C SER A 10 -8.91 34.65 39.11
N GLU A 11 -9.82 35.51 38.63
CA GLU A 11 -10.37 35.45 37.27
C GLU A 11 -9.31 35.88 36.24
N ASN A 12 -8.58 36.97 36.50
CA ASN A 12 -7.48 37.43 35.65
C ASN A 12 -6.36 36.37 35.51
N ILE A 13 -5.94 35.73 36.60
CA ILE A 13 -4.92 34.65 36.56
C ILE A 13 -5.43 33.43 35.75
N SER A 14 -6.73 33.10 35.85
CA SER A 14 -7.35 32.00 35.12
C SER A 14 -7.46 32.28 33.61
N GLU A 15 -7.76 33.53 33.23
CA GLU A 15 -7.77 33.99 31.84
C GLU A 15 -6.36 34.04 31.25
N ASP A 16 -5.37 34.54 32.00
CA ASP A 16 -3.96 34.56 31.60
C ASP A 16 -3.39 33.15 31.40
N LEU A 17 -3.72 32.20 32.27
CA LEU A 17 -3.34 30.78 32.12
C LEU A 17 -4.02 30.12 30.91
N GLN A 18 -5.26 30.48 30.60
CA GLN A 18 -5.97 29.95 29.44
C GLN A 18 -5.41 30.49 28.12
N SER A 19 -5.06 31.77 28.10
CA SER A 19 -4.35 32.42 27.00
C SER A 19 -2.96 31.79 26.79
N CYS A 20 -2.19 31.59 27.86
CA CYS A 20 -0.89 30.93 27.81
C CYS A 20 -0.97 29.49 27.29
N ASN A 21 -1.96 28.72 27.75
CA ASN A 21 -2.20 27.36 27.25
C ASN A 21 -2.60 27.33 25.77
N TYR A 22 -3.38 28.31 25.30
CA TYR A 22 -3.76 28.43 23.89
C TYR A 22 -2.54 28.74 23.01
N GLU A 23 -1.70 29.70 23.40
CA GLU A 23 -0.50 30.03 22.64
C GLU A 23 0.52 28.88 22.64
N ALA A 24 0.69 28.18 23.76
CA ALA A 24 1.55 26.98 23.82
C ALA A 24 1.06 25.87 22.87
N ARG A 25 -0.26 25.59 22.85
CA ARG A 25 -0.86 24.64 21.92
C ARG A 25 -0.68 25.06 20.45
N LYS A 26 -0.81 26.36 20.16
CA LYS A 26 -0.61 26.92 18.83
C LYS A 26 0.83 26.73 18.34
N MET A 27 1.81 27.00 19.19
CA MET A 27 3.22 26.72 18.89
C MET A 27 3.47 25.24 18.64
N TYR A 28 2.91 24.36 19.50
CA TYR A 28 3.02 22.91 19.32
C TYR A 28 2.40 22.44 17.99
N LEU A 29 1.21 22.94 17.65
CA LEU A 29 0.54 22.62 16.40
C LEU A 29 1.35 23.07 15.18
N GLN A 30 1.93 24.28 15.24
CA GLN A 30 2.80 24.78 14.19
C GLN A 30 4.00 23.85 13.97
N LEU A 31 4.69 23.46 15.04
CA LEU A 31 5.82 22.52 14.97
C LEU A 31 5.41 21.18 14.36
N LYS A 32 4.29 20.59 14.81
CA LYS A 32 3.75 19.33 14.28
C LYS A 32 3.46 19.41 12.77
N ASN A 33 2.89 20.53 12.32
CA ASN A 33 2.59 20.76 10.90
C ASN A 33 3.87 20.95 10.07
N GLU A 34 4.87 21.67 10.60
CA GLU A 34 6.17 21.84 9.96
C GLU A 34 6.94 20.52 9.84
N GLU A 35 6.91 19.67 10.88
CA GLU A 35 7.48 18.33 10.86
C GLU A 35 6.82 17.45 9.78
N THR A 36 5.48 17.44 9.75
CA THR A 36 4.71 16.69 8.74
C THR A 36 5.07 17.14 7.32
N ALA A 37 5.13 18.46 7.08
CA ALA A 37 5.52 19.01 5.78
C ALA A 37 6.96 18.63 5.39
N ARG A 38 7.89 18.63 6.36
CA ARG A 38 9.28 18.23 6.15
C ARG A 38 9.41 16.75 5.82
N GLU A 39 8.64 15.88 6.47
CA GLU A 39 8.58 14.46 6.16
C GLU A 39 8.11 14.22 4.73
N ILE A 40 7.01 14.86 4.32
CA ILE A 40 6.48 14.78 2.96
C ILE A 40 7.52 15.22 1.94
N GLU A 41 8.19 16.36 2.17
CA GLU A 41 9.22 16.86 1.28
C GLU A 41 10.43 15.92 1.17
N ASN A 42 10.81 15.27 2.28
CA ASN A 42 11.86 14.26 2.26
C ASN A 42 11.48 13.03 1.40
N ARG A 43 10.20 12.63 1.36
CA ARG A 43 9.74 11.50 0.55
C ARG A 43 9.77 11.78 -0.95
N LYS A 44 9.53 13.04 -1.36
CA LYS A 44 9.59 13.47 -2.77
C LYS A 44 10.98 13.34 -3.39
N LYS A 45 12.05 13.34 -2.58
CA LYS A 45 13.42 13.15 -3.08
C LYS A 45 13.56 11.89 -3.96
N SER A 46 12.79 10.84 -3.66
CA SER A 46 12.76 9.60 -4.45
C SER A 46 12.30 9.76 -5.90
N GLU A 47 11.59 10.85 -6.23
CA GLU A 47 11.17 11.18 -7.60
C GLU A 47 12.30 11.78 -8.43
N LYS A 48 13.22 12.49 -7.78
CA LYS A 48 14.26 13.30 -8.45
C LYS A 48 15.29 12.43 -9.19
N ASP A 49 15.52 11.20 -8.74
CA ASP A 49 16.44 10.25 -9.38
C ASP A 49 16.02 9.86 -10.81
N TYR A 50 14.76 10.13 -11.18
CA TYR A 50 14.22 9.77 -12.49
C TYR A 50 14.27 10.91 -13.52
N ALA A 51 14.46 12.14 -13.08
CA ALA A 51 14.52 13.29 -13.97
C ALA A 51 15.82 13.29 -14.80
N LEU A 52 15.72 13.65 -16.08
CA LEU A 52 16.87 13.85 -16.95
C LEU A 52 17.10 15.35 -17.21
N PRO A 53 18.36 15.80 -17.43
CA PRO A 53 18.64 17.21 -17.75
C PRO A 53 17.90 17.73 -18.99
N ARG A 54 17.54 16.83 -19.91
CA ARG A 54 16.84 17.10 -21.17
C ARG A 54 15.31 17.15 -21.07
N ASP A 55 14.73 16.95 -19.88
CA ASP A 55 13.27 16.91 -19.73
C ASP A 55 12.65 18.30 -19.89
N LYS A 56 11.70 18.41 -20.83
CA LYS A 56 10.94 19.64 -21.10
C LYS A 56 10.01 19.96 -19.94
N SER A 57 9.86 21.24 -19.62
CA SER A 57 8.90 21.72 -18.62
C SER A 57 7.45 21.43 -19.02
N LEU A 58 6.58 21.31 -18.03
CA LEU A 58 5.13 21.29 -18.22
C LEU A 58 4.63 22.70 -18.58
N THR A 59 3.56 22.77 -19.35
CA THR A 59 2.83 24.02 -19.67
C THR A 59 2.00 24.48 -18.48
N SER A 60 1.56 25.75 -18.51
CA SER A 60 0.68 26.31 -17.46
C SER A 60 -0.67 25.60 -17.42
N GLU A 61 -1.20 25.21 -18.57
CA GLU A 61 -2.46 24.46 -18.72
C GLU A 61 -2.33 23.08 -18.07
N GLN A 62 -1.23 22.37 -18.34
CA GLN A 62 -0.94 21.08 -17.73
C GLN A 62 -0.81 21.17 -16.20
N ILE A 63 -0.18 22.24 -15.68
CA ILE A 63 -0.09 22.47 -14.24
C ILE A 63 -1.49 22.72 -13.65
N ALA A 64 -2.31 23.53 -14.30
CA ALA A 64 -3.68 23.80 -13.85
C ALA A 64 -4.54 22.53 -13.80
N GLU A 65 -4.40 21.62 -14.78
CA GLU A 65 -5.09 20.32 -14.77
C GLU A 65 -4.63 19.41 -13.62
N ILE A 66 -3.32 19.40 -13.32
CA ILE A 66 -2.77 18.69 -12.16
C ILE A 66 -3.35 19.25 -10.86
N ASP A 67 -3.32 20.58 -10.69
CA ASP A 67 -3.83 21.23 -9.49
C ASP A 67 -5.33 21.00 -9.30
N ALA A 68 -6.11 21.06 -10.39
CA ALA A 68 -7.54 20.77 -10.35
C ALA A 68 -7.82 19.38 -9.78
N PHE A 69 -7.13 18.34 -10.28
CA PHE A 69 -7.30 16.97 -9.81
C PHE A 69 -6.81 16.78 -8.36
N TRP A 70 -5.64 17.32 -8.03
CA TRP A 70 -4.97 17.03 -6.76
C TRP A 70 -5.39 17.93 -5.60
N SER A 71 -6.09 19.05 -5.86
CA SER A 71 -6.61 19.97 -4.83
C SER A 71 -7.45 19.27 -3.75
N LYS A 72 -8.22 18.25 -4.13
CA LYS A 72 -9.00 17.38 -3.23
C LYS A 72 -8.14 16.69 -2.15
N TYR A 73 -6.86 16.49 -2.44
CA TYR A 73 -5.89 15.80 -1.60
C TYR A 73 -4.82 16.73 -1.04
N GLU A 74 -5.13 18.01 -0.80
CA GLU A 74 -4.18 19.04 -0.34
C GLU A 74 -3.37 18.66 0.93
N PHE A 75 -3.91 17.81 1.81
CA PHE A 75 -3.23 17.30 3.00
C PHE A 75 -2.01 16.42 2.69
N LEU A 76 -1.88 15.95 1.44
CA LEU A 76 -0.68 15.26 0.93
C LEU A 76 0.49 16.22 0.69
N GLY A 77 0.29 17.51 0.96
CA GLY A 77 1.24 18.58 0.69
C GLY A 77 1.22 19.03 -0.77
N LYS A 78 1.97 20.10 -1.07
CA LYS A 78 2.09 20.62 -2.44
C LYS A 78 2.60 19.52 -3.39
N ILE A 79 1.91 19.33 -4.51
CA ILE A 79 2.27 18.34 -5.52
C ILE A 79 3.65 18.64 -6.12
N ASP A 80 4.43 17.57 -6.32
CA ASP A 80 5.72 17.66 -7.01
C ASP A 80 5.54 17.52 -8.52
N TYR A 81 5.46 18.66 -9.22
CA TYR A 81 5.36 18.68 -10.68
C TYR A 81 6.56 18.04 -11.38
N SER A 82 7.72 17.87 -10.71
CA SER A 82 8.87 17.21 -11.32
C SER A 82 8.59 15.73 -11.61
N ALA A 83 7.75 15.06 -10.80
CA ALA A 83 7.34 13.69 -11.04
C ALA A 83 6.48 13.58 -12.32
N PHE A 84 5.53 14.50 -12.50
CA PHE A 84 4.68 14.60 -13.70
C PHE A 84 5.49 14.95 -14.94
N LYS A 85 6.44 15.89 -14.80
CA LYS A 85 7.37 16.27 -15.87
C LYS A 85 8.14 15.06 -16.38
N THR A 86 8.76 14.31 -15.47
CA THR A 86 9.53 13.11 -15.80
C THR A 86 8.65 12.05 -16.45
N TYR A 87 7.49 11.78 -15.86
CA TYR A 87 6.51 10.85 -16.41
C TYR A 87 6.13 11.22 -17.86
N TYR A 88 5.75 12.48 -18.10
CA TYR A 88 5.36 12.95 -19.42
C TYR A 88 6.49 12.84 -20.44
N ASN A 89 7.71 13.26 -20.09
CA ASN A 89 8.84 13.24 -21.01
C ASN A 89 9.30 11.82 -21.39
N ARG A 90 9.08 10.83 -20.53
CA ARG A 90 9.42 9.43 -20.81
C ARG A 90 8.29 8.70 -21.54
N SER A 91 7.04 8.90 -21.13
CA SER A 91 5.87 8.21 -21.68
C SER A 91 5.30 8.88 -22.94
N GLY A 92 5.47 10.18 -23.10
CA GLY A 92 4.73 10.98 -24.08
C GLY A 92 3.25 11.13 -23.73
N ILE A 93 2.82 10.65 -22.56
CA ILE A 93 1.44 10.65 -22.08
C ILE A 93 1.33 11.72 -20.99
N PHE A 94 0.47 12.71 -21.21
CA PHE A 94 0.11 13.64 -20.16
C PHE A 94 -1.17 13.13 -19.47
N SER A 95 -1.16 13.10 -18.14
CA SER A 95 -2.36 12.82 -17.37
C SER A 95 -2.23 13.39 -15.94
N PRO A 96 -3.22 14.15 -15.46
CA PRO A 96 -3.24 14.57 -14.06
C PRO A 96 -3.47 13.39 -13.10
N LYS A 97 -3.94 12.24 -13.61
CA LYS A 97 -4.17 11.00 -12.85
C LYS A 97 -2.90 10.18 -12.63
N TYR A 98 -1.74 10.60 -13.15
CA TYR A 98 -0.45 9.98 -12.81
C TYR A 98 -0.28 9.97 -11.29
N LEU A 99 0.11 8.82 -10.74
CA LEU A 99 0.30 8.63 -9.31
C LEU A 99 1.80 8.71 -8.99
N PRO A 100 2.30 9.81 -8.40
CA PRO A 100 3.67 9.88 -7.92
C PRO A 100 4.00 8.72 -6.98
N GLN A 101 5.21 8.17 -7.10
CA GLN A 101 5.69 7.07 -6.30
C GLN A 101 5.73 7.40 -4.80
N TYR A 102 6.02 8.65 -4.43
CA TYR A 102 5.95 9.07 -3.02
C TYR A 102 4.53 9.01 -2.47
N ILE A 103 3.52 9.39 -3.28
CA ILE A 103 2.10 9.28 -2.90
C ILE A 103 1.72 7.82 -2.74
N TYR A 104 2.08 6.98 -3.72
CA TYR A 104 1.85 5.55 -3.62
C TYR A 104 2.49 4.94 -2.37
N SER A 105 3.79 5.16 -2.17
CA SER A 105 4.57 4.48 -1.14
C SER A 105 4.20 4.91 0.27
N TYR A 106 3.91 6.20 0.48
CA TYR A 106 3.68 6.77 1.80
C TYR A 106 2.20 6.83 2.20
N PHE A 107 1.30 7.07 1.23
CA PHE A 107 -0.11 7.29 1.55
C PHE A 107 -1.01 6.14 1.11
N LEU A 108 -0.81 5.60 -0.09
CA LEU A 108 -1.70 4.55 -0.60
C LEU A 108 -1.32 3.16 -0.10
N ARG A 109 -0.06 2.74 -0.26
CA ARG A 109 0.45 1.40 0.06
C ARG A 109 0.14 0.99 1.51
N PRO A 110 0.37 1.82 2.56
CA PRO A 110 0.07 1.38 3.93
C PRO A 110 -1.41 1.06 4.17
N ASN A 111 -2.30 1.63 3.36
CA ASN A 111 -3.74 1.44 3.44
C ASN A 111 -4.26 0.33 2.51
N THR A 112 -3.47 -0.09 1.51
CA THR A 112 -3.84 -1.14 0.56
C THR A 112 -3.06 -2.43 0.75
N VAL A 113 -1.91 -2.40 1.44
CA VAL A 113 -0.99 -3.53 1.60
C VAL A 113 -0.57 -3.63 3.07
N PRO A 114 -1.44 -4.15 3.95
CA PRO A 114 -1.12 -4.33 5.37
C PRO A 114 -0.01 -5.36 5.56
N ASP A 115 1.08 -4.98 6.25
CA ASP A 115 2.33 -5.75 6.34
C ASP A 115 2.14 -7.16 6.94
N ASN A 116 1.20 -7.31 7.88
CA ASN A 116 0.92 -8.60 8.53
C ASN A 116 0.32 -9.66 7.59
N TYR A 117 -0.30 -9.24 6.48
CA TYR A 117 -0.78 -10.15 5.44
C TYR A 117 0.23 -10.33 4.32
N MET A 118 1.14 -9.38 4.12
CA MET A 118 2.13 -9.39 3.05
C MET A 118 3.19 -10.50 3.25
N VAL A 119 3.76 -10.59 4.45
CA VAL A 119 4.95 -11.42 4.73
C VAL A 119 4.76 -12.90 4.35
N PRO A 120 3.65 -13.58 4.69
CA PRO A 120 3.46 -14.98 4.32
C PRO A 120 3.44 -15.21 2.80
N PHE A 121 2.85 -14.29 2.04
CA PHE A 121 2.68 -14.40 0.58
C PHE A 121 3.93 -13.98 -0.22
N GLN A 122 4.93 -13.40 0.44
CA GLN A 122 6.27 -13.23 -0.17
C GLN A 122 7.14 -14.48 -0.02
N ASN A 123 6.73 -15.42 0.84
CA ASN A 123 7.52 -16.59 1.14
C ASN A 123 7.20 -17.73 0.18
N LYS A 124 8.10 -17.94 -0.79
CA LYS A 124 8.01 -18.99 -1.82
C LYS A 124 7.87 -20.41 -1.25
N ALA A 125 8.27 -20.64 0.01
CA ALA A 125 8.13 -21.96 0.66
C ALA A 125 6.69 -22.24 1.11
N TYR A 126 5.92 -21.21 1.44
CA TYR A 126 4.52 -21.33 1.91
C TYR A 126 3.50 -20.96 0.84
N LEU A 127 3.91 -20.23 -0.21
CA LEU A 127 3.00 -19.71 -1.24
C LEU A 127 2.10 -20.79 -1.87
N PRO A 128 2.60 -21.99 -2.23
CA PRO A 128 1.73 -23.05 -2.77
C PRO A 128 0.64 -23.52 -1.80
N ASN A 129 0.91 -23.50 -0.50
CA ASN A 129 -0.06 -23.90 0.52
C ASN A 129 -1.10 -22.80 0.79
N LEU A 130 -0.69 -21.53 0.68
CA LEU A 130 -1.57 -20.38 0.84
C LEU A 130 -2.45 -20.13 -0.39
N MET A 131 -2.02 -20.64 -1.56
CA MET A 131 -2.67 -20.44 -2.87
C MET A 131 -2.82 -21.77 -3.62
N GLY A 132 -3.37 -22.80 -2.95
CA GLY A 132 -3.42 -24.17 -3.48
C GLY A 132 -4.28 -24.36 -4.74
N ASN A 133 -5.16 -23.41 -5.05
CA ASN A 133 -6.00 -23.38 -6.25
C ASN A 133 -5.40 -22.57 -7.41
N VAL A 134 -4.13 -22.17 -7.31
CA VAL A 134 -3.42 -21.32 -8.27
C VAL A 134 -2.21 -22.08 -8.80
N LYS A 135 -2.07 -22.20 -10.13
CA LYS A 135 -0.93 -22.86 -10.76
C LYS A 135 0.36 -22.08 -10.44
N GLN A 136 1.36 -22.80 -9.98
CA GLN A 136 2.67 -22.29 -9.55
C GLN A 136 3.73 -23.32 -9.94
N PRO A 137 5.02 -22.92 -10.00
CA PRO A 137 6.09 -23.86 -10.29
C PRO A 137 6.12 -24.99 -9.27
N GLU A 138 6.05 -26.23 -9.76
CA GLU A 138 5.92 -27.43 -8.93
C GLU A 138 7.03 -27.49 -7.88
N MET A 139 6.63 -27.62 -6.61
CA MET A 139 7.56 -27.75 -5.50
C MET A 139 8.11 -29.17 -5.41
N ILE A 140 9.43 -29.30 -5.41
CA ILE A 140 10.13 -30.58 -5.24
C ILE A 140 10.52 -30.75 -3.77
N VAL A 141 11.22 -29.76 -3.23
CA VAL A 141 11.74 -29.74 -1.84
C VAL A 141 11.70 -28.33 -1.32
N ARG A 142 11.48 -28.18 -0.01
CA ARG A 142 11.68 -26.90 0.69
C ARG A 142 12.46 -27.11 1.98
N LYS A 143 13.30 -26.14 2.33
CA LYS A 143 14.01 -26.06 3.61
C LYS A 143 13.50 -24.83 4.35
N ILE A 144 13.04 -25.02 5.59
CA ILE A 144 12.54 -23.96 6.46
C ILE A 144 13.20 -24.13 7.83
N ASP A 145 13.97 -23.13 8.24
CA ASP A 145 14.77 -23.15 9.48
C ASP A 145 15.57 -24.44 9.70
N ASN A 146 16.26 -24.89 8.64
CA ASN A 146 17.03 -26.15 8.58
C ASN A 146 16.24 -27.46 8.62
N ILE A 147 14.92 -27.40 8.61
CA ILE A 147 14.04 -28.56 8.48
C ILE A 147 13.67 -28.74 7.01
N TYR A 148 13.75 -29.97 6.49
CA TYR A 148 13.43 -30.27 5.09
C TYR A 148 12.03 -30.87 4.96
N TYR A 149 11.37 -30.52 3.86
CA TYR A 149 10.06 -31.05 3.50
C TYR A 149 10.04 -31.41 2.00
N ASN A 150 9.28 -32.45 1.64
CA ASN A 150 8.99 -32.78 0.24
C ASN A 150 7.98 -31.78 -0.37
N GLY A 151 7.60 -31.94 -1.64
CA GLY A 151 6.60 -31.11 -2.32
C GLY A 151 5.24 -31.02 -1.61
N ASN A 152 4.82 -32.08 -0.91
CA ASN A 152 3.54 -32.15 -0.19
C ASN A 152 3.56 -31.55 1.22
N PHE A 153 4.73 -31.06 1.66
CA PHE A 153 4.94 -30.51 3.00
C PHE A 153 5.11 -31.57 4.10
N ASP A 154 5.41 -32.82 3.72
CA ASP A 154 5.80 -33.86 4.67
C ASP A 154 7.25 -33.67 5.09
N HIS A 155 7.53 -33.84 6.38
CA HIS A 155 8.88 -33.77 6.92
C HIS A 155 9.77 -34.89 6.34
N ILE A 156 10.97 -34.51 5.90
CA ILE A 156 11.98 -35.44 5.37
C ILE A 156 13.38 -35.07 5.88
N THR A 157 14.31 -36.01 5.78
CA THR A 157 15.73 -35.75 6.02
C THR A 157 16.39 -35.04 4.84
N ARG A 158 17.56 -34.41 5.06
CA ARG A 158 18.37 -33.83 3.98
C ARG A 158 18.75 -34.85 2.92
N GLY A 159 19.11 -36.08 3.31
CA GLY A 159 19.48 -37.14 2.37
C GLY A 159 18.31 -37.53 1.45
N GLN A 160 17.10 -37.64 2.01
CA GLN A 160 15.89 -37.84 1.21
C GLN A 160 15.63 -36.66 0.27
N ALA A 161 15.83 -35.43 0.73
CA ALA A 161 15.67 -34.24 -0.10
C ALA A 161 16.64 -34.23 -1.30
N VAL A 162 17.92 -34.55 -1.06
CA VAL A 162 18.93 -34.70 -2.12
C VAL A 162 18.52 -35.79 -3.11
N LYS A 163 18.08 -36.95 -2.62
CA LYS A 163 17.63 -38.07 -3.47
C LYS A 163 16.45 -37.68 -4.37
N ILE A 164 15.42 -37.01 -3.82
CA ILE A 164 14.27 -36.55 -4.62
C ILE A 164 14.73 -35.60 -5.74
N CYS A 165 15.66 -34.69 -5.47
CA CYS A 165 16.20 -33.78 -6.48
C CYS A 165 17.04 -34.51 -7.54
N LEU A 166 17.88 -35.49 -7.14
CA LEU A 166 18.64 -36.33 -8.07
C LEU A 166 17.72 -37.13 -9.00
N ASP A 167 16.71 -37.80 -8.43
CA ASP A 167 15.76 -38.60 -9.19
C ASP A 167 15.00 -37.73 -10.20
N THR A 168 14.74 -36.46 -9.86
CA THR A 168 14.11 -35.48 -10.77
C THR A 168 15.04 -35.10 -11.92
N LEU A 169 16.30 -34.80 -11.63
CA LEU A 169 17.32 -34.48 -12.63
C LEU A 169 17.60 -35.64 -13.58
N GLN A 170 17.67 -36.88 -13.07
CA GLN A 170 17.89 -38.09 -13.86
C GLN A 170 16.76 -38.39 -14.85
N LYS A 171 15.53 -37.92 -14.55
CA LYS A 171 14.40 -37.97 -15.49
C LYS A 171 14.46 -36.87 -16.57
N GLY A 172 15.54 -36.09 -16.62
CA GLY A 172 15.72 -34.99 -17.57
C GLY A 172 14.94 -33.72 -17.22
N THR A 173 14.38 -33.64 -16.00
CA THR A 173 13.68 -32.43 -15.54
C THR A 173 14.66 -31.48 -14.89
N GLU A 174 14.81 -30.29 -15.46
CA GLU A 174 15.62 -29.23 -14.87
C GLU A 174 14.98 -28.69 -13.59
N ILE A 175 15.81 -28.43 -12.57
CA ILE A 175 15.36 -27.86 -11.29
C ILE A 175 15.95 -26.48 -11.06
N VAL A 176 15.26 -25.67 -10.25
CA VAL A 176 15.72 -24.35 -9.82
C VAL A 176 15.72 -24.26 -8.29
N VAL A 177 16.87 -23.93 -7.73
CA VAL A 177 17.10 -23.72 -6.29
C VAL A 177 17.05 -22.23 -5.99
N LYS A 178 16.08 -21.80 -5.17
CA LYS A 178 15.82 -20.38 -4.90
C LYS A 178 15.83 -20.11 -3.39
N PRO A 179 16.60 -19.14 -2.88
CA PRO A 179 16.40 -18.63 -1.53
C PRO A 179 14.97 -18.09 -1.40
N SER A 180 14.29 -18.37 -0.29
CA SER A 180 13.01 -17.71 0.00
C SER A 180 13.25 -16.53 0.96
N GLY A 181 12.59 -15.40 0.70
CA GLY A 181 12.79 -14.14 1.45
C GLY A 181 13.92 -13.23 0.95
N LYS A 182 14.54 -13.52 -0.21
CA LYS A 182 15.49 -12.62 -0.89
C LYS A 182 14.94 -12.17 -2.24
N GLY A 183 15.24 -10.94 -2.65
CA GLY A 183 14.81 -10.34 -3.92
C GLY A 183 15.91 -10.27 -4.99
N GLY A 184 15.51 -9.99 -6.24
CA GLY A 184 16.42 -9.65 -7.35
C GLY A 184 17.22 -10.80 -7.94
N GLY A 185 16.78 -12.05 -7.71
CA GLY A 185 17.41 -13.26 -8.26
C GLY A 185 18.74 -13.67 -7.63
N LYS A 186 19.19 -13.00 -6.56
CA LYS A 186 20.42 -13.34 -5.86
C LYS A 186 20.35 -14.75 -5.26
N GLY A 187 21.27 -15.61 -5.68
CA GLY A 187 21.40 -16.99 -5.19
C GLY A 187 20.42 -17.98 -5.83
N VAL A 188 19.75 -17.60 -6.92
CA VAL A 188 19.00 -18.54 -7.77
C VAL A 188 19.99 -19.36 -8.60
N GLU A 189 19.86 -20.68 -8.56
CA GLU A 189 20.70 -21.61 -9.32
C GLU A 189 19.81 -22.60 -10.07
N PHE A 190 20.15 -22.86 -11.32
CA PHE A 190 19.47 -23.86 -12.13
C PHE A 190 20.39 -25.05 -12.38
N LEU A 191 19.82 -26.25 -12.35
CA LEU A 191 20.55 -27.50 -12.53
C LEU A 191 19.80 -28.38 -13.51
N SER A 192 20.47 -28.75 -14.60
CA SER A 192 19.99 -29.78 -15.54
C SER A 192 20.61 -31.16 -15.25
N GLY A 193 21.56 -31.21 -14.31
CA GLY A 193 22.20 -32.43 -13.79
C GLY A 193 23.09 -32.09 -12.60
N ALA A 194 23.30 -33.06 -11.70
CA ALA A 194 24.20 -32.95 -10.54
C ALA A 194 24.48 -34.35 -9.96
N THR A 195 25.60 -34.48 -9.26
CA THR A 195 25.90 -35.64 -8.40
C THR A 195 25.32 -35.45 -7.00
N GLU A 196 25.17 -36.54 -6.25
CA GLU A 196 24.70 -36.50 -4.86
C GLU A 196 25.57 -35.60 -3.98
N LYS A 197 26.89 -35.70 -4.15
CA LYS A 197 27.87 -34.90 -3.41
C LYS A 197 27.72 -33.40 -3.70
N GLU A 198 27.48 -33.02 -4.95
CA GLU A 198 27.28 -31.62 -5.35
C GLU A 198 25.99 -31.05 -4.76
N LEU A 199 24.88 -31.79 -4.84
CA LEU A 199 23.60 -31.35 -4.26
C LEU A 199 23.66 -31.25 -2.73
N ASP A 200 24.24 -32.23 -2.05
CA ASP A 200 24.40 -32.19 -0.59
C ASP A 200 25.29 -31.00 -0.16
N ALA A 201 26.38 -30.74 -0.88
CA ALA A 201 27.24 -29.58 -0.65
C ALA A 201 26.49 -28.26 -0.86
N MET A 202 25.71 -28.15 -1.94
CA MET A 202 24.87 -26.99 -2.21
C MET A 202 23.86 -26.76 -1.08
N PHE A 203 23.12 -27.80 -0.65
CA PHE A 203 22.10 -27.66 0.39
C PHE A 203 22.68 -27.26 1.75
N LYS A 204 23.92 -27.68 2.04
CA LYS A 204 24.70 -27.24 3.21
C LYS A 204 25.11 -25.77 3.11
N ALA A 205 25.57 -25.33 1.93
CA ALA A 205 26.00 -23.96 1.69
C ALA A 205 24.82 -22.96 1.63
N LYS A 206 23.63 -23.43 1.24
CA LYS A 206 22.41 -22.61 1.23
C LYS A 206 21.96 -22.27 2.64
N GLY A 207 21.37 -21.09 2.78
CA GLY A 207 20.84 -20.58 4.05
C GLY A 207 19.74 -21.44 4.66
N LYS A 208 19.14 -20.94 5.75
CA LYS A 208 18.11 -21.65 6.50
C LYS A 208 16.77 -21.80 5.77
N LEU A 209 16.56 -21.02 4.71
CA LEU A 209 15.28 -20.91 3.99
C LEU A 209 15.50 -20.90 2.47
N PHE A 210 15.13 -21.99 1.79
CA PHE A 210 15.15 -22.09 0.33
C PHE A 210 14.13 -23.10 -0.18
N VAL A 211 13.84 -23.03 -1.47
CA VAL A 211 12.96 -23.96 -2.19
C VAL A 211 13.69 -24.53 -3.40
N VAL A 212 13.28 -25.73 -3.81
CA VAL A 212 13.66 -26.37 -5.06
C VAL A 212 12.37 -26.63 -5.83
N GLN A 213 12.27 -26.07 -7.03
CA GLN A 213 11.11 -26.20 -7.89
C GLN A 213 11.52 -26.79 -9.24
N LYS A 214 10.58 -27.35 -10.00
CA LYS A 214 10.81 -27.59 -11.43
C LYS A 214 11.06 -26.25 -12.13
N ALA A 215 12.00 -26.22 -13.06
CA ALA A 215 12.20 -25.06 -13.91
C ALA A 215 11.03 -24.95 -14.90
N ILE A 216 10.49 -23.75 -15.07
CA ILE A 216 9.37 -23.51 -15.99
C ILE A 216 9.89 -23.62 -17.41
N LYS A 217 9.25 -24.44 -18.22
CA LYS A 217 9.43 -24.45 -19.67
C LYS A 217 8.48 -23.42 -20.26
N GLN A 218 9.00 -22.25 -20.61
CA GLN A 218 8.18 -21.14 -21.07
C GLN A 218 7.58 -21.38 -22.47
N HIS A 219 6.44 -20.76 -22.74
CA HIS A 219 5.76 -20.78 -24.03
C HIS A 219 6.70 -20.39 -25.19
N PRO A 220 6.65 -21.08 -26.36
CA PRO A 220 7.55 -20.81 -27.49
C PRO A 220 7.54 -19.35 -27.98
N GLU A 221 6.38 -18.72 -28.07
CA GLU A 221 6.30 -17.29 -28.46
C GLU A 221 6.91 -16.35 -27.41
N MET A 222 6.79 -16.68 -26.12
CA MET A 222 7.46 -15.91 -25.07
C MET A 222 8.98 -16.12 -25.13
N ALA A 223 9.43 -17.34 -25.41
CA ALA A 223 10.85 -17.66 -25.58
C ALA A 223 11.51 -16.89 -26.73
N LYS A 224 10.76 -16.47 -27.76
CA LYS A 224 11.30 -15.63 -28.84
C LYS A 224 11.90 -14.33 -28.30
N LEU A 225 11.29 -13.72 -27.28
CA LEU A 225 11.76 -12.47 -26.67
C LEU A 225 13.16 -12.64 -26.06
N ASN A 226 13.36 -13.71 -25.29
CA ASN A 226 14.66 -14.13 -24.78
C ASN A 226 14.57 -15.60 -24.32
N PRO A 227 15.26 -16.55 -24.99
CA PRO A 227 15.19 -17.97 -24.62
C PRO A 227 16.05 -18.31 -23.39
N SER A 228 17.00 -17.45 -23.01
CA SER A 228 17.92 -17.69 -21.89
C SER A 228 17.26 -17.47 -20.52
N THR A 229 16.20 -16.65 -20.44
CA THR A 229 15.44 -16.36 -19.23
C THR A 229 13.97 -16.68 -19.41
N VAL A 230 13.27 -17.07 -18.34
CA VAL A 230 11.80 -17.03 -18.34
C VAL A 230 11.35 -15.58 -18.42
N ASN A 231 10.65 -15.21 -19.49
CA ASN A 231 10.08 -13.87 -19.64
C ASN A 231 8.82 -13.75 -18.79
N THR A 232 8.84 -12.87 -17.79
CA THR A 232 7.74 -12.75 -16.84
C THR A 232 6.88 -11.52 -17.14
N ILE A 233 5.57 -11.71 -17.10
CA ILE A 233 4.59 -10.63 -17.13
C ILE A 233 4.43 -10.13 -15.70
N ARG A 234 4.80 -8.87 -15.48
CA ARG A 234 4.44 -8.14 -14.28
C ARG A 234 3.03 -7.59 -14.47
N LEU A 235 2.04 -8.15 -13.79
CA LEU A 235 0.65 -7.69 -13.82
C LEU A 235 0.26 -7.08 -12.49
N THR A 236 0.08 -5.75 -12.46
CA THR A 236 -0.48 -5.05 -11.30
C THR A 236 -1.99 -5.15 -11.32
N THR A 237 -2.58 -5.52 -10.18
CA THR A 237 -4.00 -5.82 -10.00
C THR A 237 -4.55 -5.07 -8.80
N VAL A 238 -5.86 -4.84 -8.81
CA VAL A 238 -6.59 -4.16 -7.74
C VAL A 238 -7.82 -4.97 -7.34
N LEU A 239 -8.00 -5.16 -6.03
CA LEU A 239 -9.27 -5.57 -5.44
C LEU A 239 -9.93 -4.36 -4.79
N HIS A 240 -11.06 -3.95 -5.31
CA HIS A 240 -11.84 -2.84 -4.77
C HIS A 240 -13.31 -3.24 -4.63
N ASN A 241 -13.87 -3.05 -3.43
CA ASN A 241 -15.26 -3.43 -3.09
C ASN A 241 -15.64 -4.88 -3.46
N GLY A 242 -14.68 -5.80 -3.37
CA GLY A 242 -14.90 -7.21 -3.69
C GLY A 242 -14.75 -7.56 -5.17
N SER A 243 -14.45 -6.60 -6.04
CA SER A 243 -14.24 -6.81 -7.47
C SER A 243 -12.77 -6.71 -7.85
N PHE A 244 -12.33 -7.66 -8.69
CA PHE A 244 -11.02 -7.71 -9.31
C PHE A 244 -10.91 -6.77 -10.51
N LYS A 245 -9.73 -6.19 -10.70
CA LYS A 245 -9.36 -5.49 -11.93
C LYS A 245 -7.87 -5.57 -12.20
N ALA A 246 -7.50 -5.86 -13.44
CA ALA A 246 -6.16 -5.61 -13.94
C ALA A 246 -5.91 -4.10 -14.08
N ALA A 247 -4.82 -3.61 -13.53
CA ALA A 247 -4.47 -2.18 -13.47
C ALA A 247 -3.42 -1.81 -14.52
N ALA A 248 -2.32 -2.55 -14.59
CA ALA A 248 -1.26 -2.32 -15.57
C ALA A 248 -0.43 -3.58 -15.79
N ALA A 249 0.08 -3.77 -17.00
CA ALA A 249 0.89 -4.93 -17.37
C ALA A 249 2.18 -4.51 -18.10
N LEU A 250 3.25 -5.24 -17.86
CA LEU A 250 4.50 -5.14 -18.62
C LEU A 250 5.21 -6.51 -18.63
N ILE A 251 6.11 -6.72 -19.57
CA ILE A 251 7.01 -7.89 -19.58
C ILE A 251 8.39 -7.44 -19.09
N LYS A 252 8.97 -8.19 -18.16
CA LYS A 252 10.38 -8.09 -17.77
C LYS A 252 11.18 -9.04 -18.63
N ILE A 253 12.02 -8.49 -19.50
CA ILE A 253 12.88 -9.25 -20.41
C ILE A 253 14.31 -9.16 -19.89
N GLY A 254 14.94 -10.29 -19.60
CA GLY A 254 16.33 -10.35 -19.14
C GLY A 254 17.34 -10.04 -20.25
N ALA A 255 18.62 -9.90 -19.88
CA ALA A 255 19.70 -9.83 -20.86
C ALA A 255 19.90 -11.21 -21.55
N PRO A 256 20.37 -11.23 -22.81
CA PRO A 256 20.76 -12.48 -23.46
C PRO A 256 21.82 -13.24 -22.63
N ASN A 257 21.75 -14.57 -22.63
CA ASN A 257 22.70 -15.48 -21.94
C ASN A 257 22.73 -15.38 -20.40
N VAL A 258 21.85 -14.58 -19.79
CA VAL A 258 21.59 -14.59 -18.35
C VAL A 258 20.37 -15.48 -18.09
N ARG A 259 20.32 -16.18 -16.94
CA ARG A 259 19.23 -17.13 -16.60
C ARG A 259 18.17 -16.55 -15.66
N VAL A 260 18.33 -15.30 -15.23
CA VAL A 260 17.46 -14.60 -14.29
C VAL A 260 16.81 -13.41 -14.99
N ASP A 261 15.51 -13.21 -14.76
CA ASP A 261 14.64 -12.18 -15.34
C ASP A 261 14.84 -10.77 -14.72
N ASN A 262 16.10 -10.40 -14.45
CA ASN A 262 16.44 -9.11 -13.90
C ASN A 262 16.85 -8.13 -14.99
N TYR A 263 15.86 -7.39 -15.52
CA TYR A 263 16.08 -6.41 -16.60
C TYR A 263 17.18 -5.40 -16.29
N LYS A 264 17.46 -5.11 -15.00
CA LYS A 264 18.50 -4.14 -14.59
C LYS A 264 19.92 -4.57 -14.94
N HIS A 265 20.14 -5.81 -15.38
CA HIS A 265 21.44 -6.35 -15.79
C HIS A 265 21.57 -6.48 -17.31
N GLY A 266 21.05 -5.49 -18.07
CA GLY A 266 21.15 -5.44 -19.53
C GLY A 266 19.92 -5.95 -20.29
N GLY A 267 18.77 -6.04 -19.63
CA GLY A 267 17.49 -6.37 -20.24
C GLY A 267 16.64 -5.14 -20.57
N CYS A 268 15.33 -5.32 -20.67
CA CYS A 268 14.39 -4.24 -20.98
C CYS A 268 12.97 -4.51 -20.43
N LEU A 269 12.11 -3.50 -20.49
CA LEU A 269 10.71 -3.56 -20.11
C LEU A 269 9.81 -3.28 -21.31
N LEU A 270 8.90 -4.19 -21.62
CA LEU A 270 7.95 -4.05 -22.73
C LEU A 270 6.54 -3.83 -22.17
N GLY A 271 5.90 -2.72 -22.56
CA GLY A 271 4.53 -2.42 -22.12
C GLY A 271 3.50 -3.36 -22.75
N VAL A 272 2.52 -3.81 -21.96
CA VAL A 272 1.44 -4.68 -22.40
C VAL A 272 0.10 -3.98 -22.13
N ASN A 273 -0.70 -3.81 -23.18
CA ASN A 273 -2.08 -3.35 -23.06
C ASN A 273 -2.94 -4.47 -22.45
N LEU A 274 -4.03 -4.11 -21.79
CA LEU A 274 -4.89 -5.09 -21.10
C LEU A 274 -5.69 -6.01 -22.05
N ASP A 275 -5.61 -5.80 -23.37
CA ASP A 275 -6.10 -6.73 -24.40
C ASP A 275 -5.02 -7.74 -24.87
N GLY A 276 -3.84 -7.71 -24.24
CA GLY A 276 -2.69 -8.56 -24.51
C GLY A 276 -1.78 -8.07 -25.64
N THR A 277 -2.13 -6.99 -26.36
CA THR A 277 -1.22 -6.37 -27.34
C THR A 277 -0.05 -5.70 -26.64
N VAL A 278 1.10 -5.59 -27.31
CA VAL A 278 2.27 -4.89 -26.75
C VAL A 278 2.52 -3.57 -27.47
N LEU A 279 3.23 -2.67 -26.78
CA LEU A 279 3.73 -1.45 -27.41
C LEU A 279 4.73 -1.78 -28.52
N PRO A 280 4.81 -0.98 -29.60
CA PRO A 280 5.79 -1.18 -30.68
C PRO A 280 7.22 -0.75 -30.27
N TRP A 281 7.47 -0.56 -28.98
CA TRP A 281 8.75 -0.19 -28.40
C TRP A 281 8.85 -0.68 -26.94
N ALA A 282 10.07 -0.87 -26.46
CA ALA A 282 10.41 -1.22 -25.09
C ALA A 282 11.31 -0.15 -24.46
N LEU A 283 11.46 -0.19 -23.13
CA LEU A 283 12.34 0.68 -22.36
C LEU A 283 13.59 -0.10 -21.94
N ASN A 284 14.77 0.37 -22.35
CA ASN A 284 16.05 -0.22 -21.92
C ASN A 284 16.44 0.23 -20.50
N ILE A 285 17.58 -0.26 -19.99
CA ILE A 285 18.10 0.10 -18.66
C ILE A 285 18.41 1.60 -18.51
N ASP A 286 18.76 2.28 -19.59
CA ASP A 286 19.06 3.71 -19.64
C ASP A 286 17.80 4.58 -19.74
N ARG A 287 16.62 3.95 -19.76
CA ARG A 287 15.29 4.58 -19.89
C ARG A 287 15.05 5.21 -21.26
N GLU A 288 15.64 4.61 -22.28
CA GLU A 288 15.48 4.99 -23.68
C GLU A 288 14.57 4.01 -24.41
N ARG A 289 13.85 4.52 -25.41
CA ARG A 289 12.94 3.71 -26.22
C ARG A 289 13.74 2.95 -27.26
N ILE A 290 13.51 1.65 -27.34
CA ILE A 290 14.09 0.75 -28.33
C ILE A 290 12.97 0.04 -29.08
N THR A 291 13.12 -0.16 -30.38
CA THR A 291 12.18 -0.91 -31.24
C THR A 291 12.69 -2.31 -31.58
N GLU A 292 13.97 -2.58 -31.29
CA GLU A 292 14.60 -3.89 -31.37
C GLU A 292 15.19 -4.24 -30.01
N LEU A 293 14.87 -5.43 -29.50
CA LEU A 293 15.31 -5.92 -28.20
C LEU A 293 16.79 -6.30 -28.22
N PRO A 294 17.47 -6.40 -27.06
CA PRO A 294 18.85 -6.88 -27.01
C PRO A 294 19.07 -8.29 -27.61
N SER A 295 18.00 -9.08 -27.73
CA SER A 295 17.99 -10.38 -28.41
C SER A 295 17.89 -10.31 -29.94
N GLY A 296 17.73 -9.11 -30.52
CA GLY A 296 17.51 -8.89 -31.95
C GLY A 296 16.05 -8.96 -32.39
N VAL A 297 15.11 -9.20 -31.48
CA VAL A 297 13.67 -9.25 -31.79
C VAL A 297 13.13 -7.86 -32.05
N ARG A 298 12.49 -7.66 -33.21
CA ARG A 298 11.77 -6.42 -33.53
C ARG A 298 10.40 -6.39 -32.87
N LEU A 299 9.98 -5.21 -32.45
CA LEU A 299 8.65 -4.92 -31.89
C LEU A 299 7.78 -4.21 -32.93
N GLY A 300 6.47 -4.40 -32.83
CA GLY A 300 5.52 -3.79 -33.77
C GLY A 300 5.32 -4.63 -35.04
N GLU A 301 4.89 -3.99 -36.13
CA GLU A 301 4.50 -4.66 -37.37
C GLU A 301 5.62 -5.58 -37.91
N GLY A 302 5.28 -6.84 -38.19
CA GLY A 302 6.23 -7.87 -38.60
C GLY A 302 7.14 -8.43 -37.49
N GLY A 303 6.97 -7.97 -36.25
CA GLY A 303 7.71 -8.40 -35.06
C GLY A 303 6.81 -9.00 -33.98
N PHE A 304 7.23 -8.89 -32.72
CA PHE A 304 6.42 -9.30 -31.57
C PHE A 304 5.37 -8.23 -31.26
N THR A 305 4.09 -8.62 -31.30
CA THR A 305 2.94 -7.69 -31.20
C THR A 305 1.93 -8.07 -30.13
N LYS A 306 1.96 -9.31 -29.64
CA LYS A 306 0.95 -9.81 -28.68
C LYS A 306 1.53 -10.85 -27.75
N VAL A 307 1.10 -10.80 -26.49
CA VAL A 307 1.36 -11.85 -25.51
C VAL A 307 0.44 -13.05 -25.81
N PRO A 308 0.97 -14.27 -25.96
CA PRO A 308 0.15 -15.47 -26.14
C PRO A 308 -0.71 -15.70 -24.88
N CYS A 309 -1.91 -16.27 -25.05
CA CYS A 309 -2.75 -16.74 -23.94
C CYS A 309 -2.99 -15.71 -22.82
N PHE A 310 -3.08 -14.42 -23.17
CA PHE A 310 -3.16 -13.35 -22.16
C PHE A 310 -4.42 -13.44 -21.28
N ASP A 311 -5.52 -14.04 -21.78
CA ASP A 311 -6.71 -14.29 -20.98
C ASP A 311 -6.42 -15.24 -19.80
N SER A 312 -5.60 -16.29 -20.00
CA SER A 312 -5.16 -17.19 -18.91
C SER A 312 -4.34 -16.41 -17.86
N VAL A 313 -3.55 -15.43 -18.28
CA VAL A 313 -2.79 -14.54 -17.36
C VAL A 313 -3.74 -13.72 -16.49
N LEU A 314 -4.80 -13.15 -17.07
CA LEU A 314 -5.79 -12.37 -16.34
C LEU A 314 -6.58 -13.25 -15.35
N GLU A 315 -7.06 -14.42 -15.81
CA GLU A 315 -7.80 -15.37 -14.96
C GLU A 315 -6.95 -15.89 -13.80
N MET A 316 -5.68 -16.22 -14.06
CA MET A 316 -4.77 -16.72 -13.03
C MET A 316 -4.47 -15.65 -11.98
N ALA A 317 -4.27 -14.39 -12.41
CA ALA A 317 -4.07 -13.28 -11.51
C ALA A 317 -5.33 -12.95 -10.69
N GLU A 318 -6.52 -13.09 -11.27
CA GLU A 318 -7.78 -12.93 -10.56
C GLU A 318 -7.93 -13.99 -9.45
N LYS A 319 -7.78 -15.28 -9.81
CA LYS A 319 -7.80 -16.41 -8.86
C LYS A 319 -6.78 -16.18 -7.73
N ALA A 320 -5.57 -15.73 -8.10
CA ALA A 320 -4.50 -15.43 -7.16
C ALA A 320 -4.85 -14.28 -6.21
N HIS A 321 -5.42 -13.18 -6.71
CA HIS A 321 -5.72 -12.01 -5.88
C HIS A 321 -6.82 -12.31 -4.87
N TYR A 322 -7.82 -13.12 -5.24
CA TYR A 322 -8.85 -13.57 -4.29
C TYR A 322 -8.34 -14.48 -3.16
N CYS A 323 -7.13 -15.03 -3.26
CA CYS A 323 -6.49 -15.73 -2.13
C CYS A 323 -6.05 -14.77 -1.02
N ILE A 324 -5.92 -13.46 -1.30
CA ILE A 324 -5.46 -12.42 -0.37
C ILE A 324 -6.30 -11.15 -0.40
N PRO A 325 -7.61 -11.22 -0.10
CA PRO A 325 -8.52 -10.08 -0.24
C PRO A 325 -8.20 -8.92 0.72
N LYS A 326 -7.34 -9.14 1.72
CA LYS A 326 -6.84 -8.07 2.62
C LYS A 326 -5.81 -7.17 1.96
N ILE A 327 -5.13 -7.64 0.91
CA ILE A 327 -4.22 -6.85 0.11
C ILE A 327 -4.95 -6.37 -1.14
N LYS A 328 -5.05 -5.05 -1.30
CA LYS A 328 -5.85 -4.41 -2.35
C LYS A 328 -5.09 -4.17 -3.63
N VAL A 329 -3.76 -4.06 -3.57
CA VAL A 329 -2.90 -3.87 -4.75
C VAL A 329 -1.79 -4.89 -4.72
N VAL A 330 -1.64 -5.66 -5.80
CA VAL A 330 -0.57 -6.68 -5.94
C VAL A 330 -0.02 -6.63 -7.35
N SER A 331 1.30 -6.68 -7.48
CA SER A 331 1.96 -6.88 -8.77
C SER A 331 2.48 -8.32 -8.85
N TRP A 332 1.90 -9.13 -9.72
CA TRP A 332 2.22 -10.54 -9.90
C TRP A 332 3.31 -10.69 -10.95
N ASP A 333 4.28 -11.58 -10.72
CA ASP A 333 5.17 -12.06 -11.79
C ASP A 333 4.62 -13.39 -12.26
N ILE A 334 4.22 -13.43 -13.54
CA ILE A 334 3.50 -14.53 -14.16
C ILE A 334 4.31 -15.00 -15.36
N ALA A 335 4.52 -16.31 -15.48
CA ALA A 335 5.01 -16.91 -16.71
C ALA A 335 3.89 -17.63 -17.43
N ILE A 336 4.07 -17.87 -18.73
CA ILE A 336 3.20 -18.75 -19.51
C ILE A 336 4.05 -19.95 -19.88
N ASP A 337 3.56 -21.14 -19.55
CA ASP A 337 4.25 -22.40 -19.84
C ASP A 337 4.04 -22.87 -21.29
N ASP A 338 4.66 -23.99 -21.66
CA ASP A 338 4.52 -24.62 -22.97
C ASP A 338 3.23 -25.44 -23.14
N GLU A 339 2.36 -25.46 -22.13
CA GLU A 339 1.01 -26.02 -22.15
C GLU A 339 -0.07 -24.93 -22.34
N ASN A 340 0.34 -23.68 -22.61
CA ASN A 340 -0.51 -22.50 -22.79
C ASN A 340 -1.19 -21.98 -21.51
N GLU A 341 -0.69 -22.34 -20.34
CA GLU A 341 -1.25 -21.94 -19.04
C GLU A 341 -0.36 -20.92 -18.33
N ALA A 342 -1.00 -20.00 -17.60
CA ALA A 342 -0.29 -19.05 -16.75
C ALA A 342 0.14 -19.67 -15.41
N GLU A 343 1.35 -19.35 -14.94
CA GLU A 343 1.87 -19.76 -13.64
C GLU A 343 2.31 -18.57 -12.81
N ILE A 344 1.84 -18.48 -11.56
CA ILE A 344 2.28 -17.46 -10.60
C ILE A 344 3.68 -17.82 -10.08
N ILE A 345 4.67 -16.97 -10.35
CA ILE A 345 6.03 -17.12 -9.85
C ILE A 345 6.20 -16.43 -8.49
N GLU A 346 5.72 -15.20 -8.39
CA GLU A 346 5.80 -14.41 -7.16
C GLU A 346 4.75 -13.30 -7.08
N ALA A 347 4.42 -12.92 -5.84
CA ALA A 347 3.63 -11.74 -5.52
C ALA A 347 4.54 -10.60 -5.03
N ASN A 348 4.42 -9.42 -5.64
CA ASN A 348 5.15 -8.22 -5.26
C ASN A 348 4.21 -7.15 -4.70
N PHE A 349 4.52 -6.67 -3.50
CA PHE A 349 3.63 -5.82 -2.68
C PHE A 349 4.19 -4.42 -2.38
N ALA A 350 5.45 -4.17 -2.76
CA ALA A 350 6.16 -2.92 -2.52
C ALA A 350 6.93 -2.45 -3.77
N GLY A 351 6.43 -2.84 -4.95
CA GLY A 351 7.06 -2.51 -6.24
C GLY A 351 7.00 -1.02 -6.55
N ASP A 352 8.00 -0.55 -7.28
CA ASP A 352 7.98 0.75 -7.93
C ASP A 352 6.98 0.71 -9.10
N LEU A 353 5.96 1.56 -9.07
CA LEU A 353 4.91 1.61 -10.09
C LEU A 353 5.24 2.56 -11.24
N ARG A 354 6.34 3.32 -11.17
CA ARG A 354 6.69 4.32 -12.19
C ARG A 354 6.85 3.70 -13.57
N MET A 355 7.45 2.51 -13.67
CA MET A 355 7.67 1.87 -14.97
C MET A 355 6.38 1.36 -15.61
N HIS A 356 5.43 0.86 -14.82
CA HIS A 356 4.07 0.62 -15.31
C HIS A 356 3.48 1.90 -15.90
N GLN A 357 3.63 3.00 -15.18
CA GLN A 357 3.03 4.25 -15.60
C GLN A 357 3.66 4.81 -16.86
N VAL A 358 5.00 4.82 -16.93
CA VAL A 358 5.76 5.28 -18.11
C VAL A 358 5.39 4.51 -19.37
N LEU A 359 5.19 3.20 -19.26
CA LEU A 359 4.85 2.35 -20.41
C LEU A 359 3.37 2.46 -20.79
N THR A 360 2.47 2.35 -19.81
CA THR A 360 1.04 2.05 -20.07
C THR A 360 0.07 3.14 -19.61
N GLY A 361 0.56 4.29 -19.14
CA GLY A 361 -0.29 5.35 -18.60
C GLY A 361 -0.57 5.20 -17.10
N PRO A 362 -1.37 6.08 -16.48
CA PRO A 362 -1.64 6.04 -15.05
C PRO A 362 -2.10 4.66 -14.58
N VAL A 363 -1.48 4.12 -13.52
CA VAL A 363 -1.60 2.71 -13.14
C VAL A 363 -3.03 2.28 -12.81
N PHE A 364 -3.88 3.20 -12.35
CA PHE A 364 -5.29 2.94 -12.07
C PHE A 364 -6.23 3.55 -13.12
N GLY A 365 -5.71 4.24 -14.13
CA GLY A 365 -6.49 4.93 -15.16
C GLY A 365 -7.62 5.76 -14.57
N ASP A 366 -8.85 5.48 -14.98
CA ASP A 366 -10.04 6.19 -14.48
C ASP A 366 -10.40 5.88 -13.03
N MET A 367 -9.88 4.79 -12.46
CA MET A 367 -10.10 4.46 -11.05
C MET A 367 -9.16 5.19 -10.09
N THR A 368 -8.20 5.99 -10.57
CA THR A 368 -7.26 6.69 -9.69
C THR A 368 -7.99 7.46 -8.59
N GLU A 369 -9.03 8.23 -8.92
CA GLU A 369 -9.80 8.98 -7.93
C GLU A 369 -10.53 8.05 -6.96
N THR A 370 -11.23 7.02 -7.45
CA THR A 370 -11.94 6.04 -6.61
C THR A 370 -11.00 5.36 -5.61
N ILE A 371 -9.79 5.00 -6.03
CA ILE A 371 -8.80 4.35 -5.18
C ILE A 371 -8.26 5.31 -4.12
N LEU A 372 -7.93 6.55 -4.49
CA LEU A 372 -7.50 7.56 -3.52
C LEU A 372 -8.62 7.92 -2.53
N ASP A 373 -9.86 8.08 -2.99
CA ASP A 373 -11.03 8.35 -2.15
C ASP A 373 -11.30 7.24 -1.14
N SER A 374 -11.04 5.99 -1.52
CA SER A 374 -11.34 4.83 -0.68
C SER A 374 -10.26 4.56 0.35
N TYR A 375 -8.99 4.72 -0.04
CA TYR A 375 -7.86 4.23 0.74
C TYR A 375 -6.94 5.33 1.27
N VAL A 376 -7.02 6.55 0.75
CA VAL A 376 -6.21 7.70 1.20
C VAL A 376 -7.09 8.70 1.93
N LEU A 377 -8.09 9.26 1.25
CA LEU A 377 -8.90 10.38 1.74
C LEU A 377 -9.49 10.21 3.16
N PRO A 378 -9.96 9.02 3.58
CA PRO A 378 -10.54 8.85 4.91
C PRO A 378 -9.50 8.73 6.03
N LYS A 379 -8.23 8.46 5.68
CA LYS A 379 -7.16 8.01 6.58
C LYS A 379 -6.21 9.12 7.01
N PHE A 380 -6.16 10.21 6.26
CA PHE A 380 -5.27 11.33 6.53
C PHE A 380 -6.05 12.57 6.91
N SER A 381 -5.50 13.30 7.88
CA SER A 381 -6.05 14.53 8.42
C SER A 381 -4.94 15.55 8.62
N ARG A 382 -5.34 16.81 8.77
CA ARG A 382 -4.49 17.88 9.28
C ARG A 382 -4.89 18.16 10.72
N ALA A 383 -3.91 18.22 11.61
CA ALA A 383 -4.16 18.67 12.97
C ALA A 383 -4.62 20.14 12.96
N GLY A 384 -5.61 20.46 13.77
CA GLY A 384 -6.16 21.79 13.91
C GLY A 384 -6.53 22.10 15.34
N MET A 385 -6.74 23.38 15.63
CA MET A 385 -7.18 23.82 16.95
C MET A 385 -8.12 25.01 16.87
N SER A 386 -8.94 25.14 17.90
CA SER A 386 -9.72 26.31 18.25
C SER A 386 -9.41 26.69 19.71
N GLN A 387 -10.05 27.76 20.19
CA GLN A 387 -9.98 28.15 21.59
C GLN A 387 -10.27 26.98 22.54
N TYR A 388 -11.28 26.16 22.23
CA TYR A 388 -11.78 25.11 23.10
C TYR A 388 -11.35 23.70 22.72
N TYR A 389 -10.99 23.46 21.45
CA TYR A 389 -10.78 22.10 20.95
C TYR A 389 -9.45 21.96 20.22
N ASP A 390 -8.75 20.84 20.44
CA ASP A 390 -7.89 20.27 19.39
C ASP A 390 -8.72 19.29 18.57
N TYR A 391 -8.44 19.21 17.27
CA TYR A 391 -9.16 18.35 16.35
C TYR A 391 -8.27 17.86 15.21
N GLU A 392 -8.73 16.81 14.55
CA GLU A 392 -8.18 16.31 13.30
C GLU A 392 -9.18 16.63 12.17
N GLU A 393 -8.71 17.39 11.19
CA GLU A 393 -9.49 17.84 10.03
C GLU A 393 -9.22 16.92 8.85
N PHE A 394 -10.22 16.10 8.51
CA PHE A 394 -10.21 15.27 7.31
C PHE A 394 -10.82 16.06 6.14
N PHE A 395 -10.81 15.47 4.94
CA PHE A 395 -11.42 16.09 3.77
C PHE A 395 -12.90 16.45 3.98
N ASN A 396 -13.69 15.56 4.59
CA ASN A 396 -15.15 15.72 4.70
C ASN A 396 -15.70 15.75 6.14
N ARG A 397 -14.82 15.76 7.16
CA ARG A 397 -15.26 15.68 8.56
C ARG A 397 -14.23 16.22 9.54
N ILE A 398 -14.70 16.49 10.74
CA ILE A 398 -13.88 16.81 11.92
C ILE A 398 -14.00 15.70 12.96
N GLU A 399 -12.87 15.36 13.57
CA GLU A 399 -12.78 14.58 14.81
C GLU A 399 -12.23 15.46 15.94
N ILE A 400 -13.00 15.69 16.99
CA ILE A 400 -12.50 16.39 18.19
C ILE A 400 -11.56 15.44 18.94
N THR A 401 -10.31 15.82 19.14
CA THR A 401 -9.30 14.99 19.82
C THR A 401 -9.01 15.46 21.24
N LYS A 402 -9.29 16.72 21.57
CA LYS A 402 -9.16 17.22 22.94
C LYS A 402 -10.05 18.42 23.20
N TYR A 403 -10.62 18.53 24.40
CA TYR A 403 -11.34 19.71 24.89
C TYR A 403 -10.59 20.39 26.05
N TYR A 404 -10.52 21.72 25.98
CA TYR A 404 -9.80 22.60 26.91
C TYR A 404 -10.69 23.66 27.56
N GLY A 405 -11.98 23.69 27.22
CA GLY A 405 -12.91 24.63 27.83
C GLY A 405 -13.15 24.36 29.30
N LYS A 406 -13.67 25.38 29.99
CA LYS A 406 -13.94 25.36 31.44
C LYS A 406 -15.44 25.35 31.73
N GLU A 407 -16.26 25.35 30.69
CA GLU A 407 -17.71 25.42 30.78
C GLU A 407 -18.26 24.17 31.48
N LYS A 408 -19.25 24.39 32.36
CA LYS A 408 -19.99 23.28 32.96
C LYS A 408 -20.94 22.62 31.97
N ASN A 409 -21.50 23.42 31.06
CA ASN A 409 -22.42 22.96 30.02
C ASN A 409 -21.78 23.21 28.67
N VAL A 410 -21.37 22.13 28.00
CA VAL A 410 -20.67 22.19 26.72
C VAL A 410 -21.66 21.93 25.60
N ILE A 411 -21.72 22.82 24.63
CA ILE A 411 -22.43 22.62 23.37
C ILE A 411 -21.37 22.42 22.30
N ILE A 412 -21.32 21.22 21.73
CA ILE A 412 -20.40 20.92 20.64
C ILE A 412 -20.97 21.54 19.36
N PRO A 413 -20.21 22.39 18.63
CA PRO A 413 -20.71 22.98 17.40
C PRO A 413 -20.95 21.91 16.34
N PRO A 414 -21.89 22.12 15.39
CA PRO A 414 -22.16 21.14 14.34
C PRO A 414 -20.99 20.99 13.35
N GLU A 415 -20.15 22.02 13.20
CA GLU A 415 -19.04 22.07 12.26
C GLU A 415 -17.86 22.94 12.75
N ILE A 416 -16.69 22.69 12.16
CA ILE A 416 -15.50 23.56 12.23
C ILE A 416 -14.97 23.69 10.80
N ASN A 417 -14.63 24.91 10.35
CA ASN A 417 -14.15 25.20 9.00
C ASN A 417 -15.08 24.67 7.89
N GLY A 418 -16.40 24.76 8.08
CA GLY A 418 -17.41 24.25 7.13
C GLY A 418 -17.47 22.72 7.01
N LYS A 419 -16.82 21.99 7.92
CA LYS A 419 -16.81 20.52 7.97
C LYS A 419 -17.50 20.03 9.22
N SER A 420 -18.44 19.10 9.06
CA SER A 420 -19.23 18.58 10.17
C SER A 420 -18.37 17.84 11.19
N ILE A 421 -18.65 18.06 12.48
CA ILE A 421 -18.09 17.27 13.58
C ILE A 421 -18.84 15.95 13.62
N THR A 422 -18.18 14.88 13.22
CA THR A 422 -18.81 13.55 13.14
C THR A 422 -18.29 12.58 14.19
N ILE A 423 -17.15 12.90 14.81
CA ILE A 423 -16.45 12.02 15.76
C ILE A 423 -16.06 12.80 17.00
N ILE A 424 -16.40 12.25 18.17
CA ILE A 424 -15.74 12.58 19.44
C ILE A 424 -14.62 11.55 19.64
N GLY A 425 -13.39 12.01 19.56
CA GLY A 425 -12.18 11.19 19.53
C GLY A 425 -11.89 10.49 20.85
N GLU A 426 -10.89 9.60 20.82
CA GLU A 426 -10.47 8.87 22.02
C GLU A 426 -9.99 9.84 23.09
N TYR A 427 -10.51 9.70 24.31
CA TYR A 427 -10.16 10.53 25.47
C TYR A 427 -10.35 12.04 25.29
N ALA A 428 -11.13 12.48 24.31
CA ALA A 428 -11.27 13.89 23.95
C ALA A 428 -11.67 14.80 25.12
N PHE A 429 -12.55 14.31 26.00
CA PHE A 429 -13.02 14.98 27.21
C PHE A 429 -12.54 14.32 28.50
N ALA A 430 -11.65 13.31 28.41
CA ALA A 430 -11.24 12.52 29.56
C ALA A 430 -10.60 13.38 30.66
N HIS A 431 -10.84 12.98 31.92
CA HIS A 431 -10.38 13.63 33.15
C HIS A 431 -10.93 15.04 33.39
N ASN A 432 -11.94 15.47 32.62
CA ASN A 432 -12.54 16.77 32.84
C ASN A 432 -13.40 16.78 34.11
N ARG A 433 -12.99 17.59 35.10
CA ARG A 433 -13.64 17.71 36.41
C ARG A 433 -14.74 18.76 36.47
N ASN A 434 -14.89 19.59 35.45
CA ASN A 434 -15.80 20.73 35.43
C ASN A 434 -17.09 20.47 34.67
N ILE A 435 -17.03 19.68 33.58
CA ILE A 435 -18.19 19.40 32.75
C ILE A 435 -19.27 18.66 33.54
N LYS A 436 -20.49 19.14 33.39
CA LYS A 436 -21.73 18.58 33.94
C LYS A 436 -22.66 18.10 32.83
N MET A 437 -22.75 18.85 31.74
CA MET A 437 -23.61 18.51 30.61
C MET A 437 -22.87 18.67 29.30
N VAL A 438 -23.08 17.73 28.38
CA VAL A 438 -22.58 17.82 27.00
C VAL A 438 -23.75 17.65 26.03
N THR A 439 -23.94 18.63 25.15
CA THR A 439 -24.90 18.58 24.06
C THR A 439 -24.15 18.31 22.75
N LEU A 440 -24.48 17.20 22.11
CA LEU A 440 -23.93 16.80 20.82
C LEU A 440 -24.82 17.35 19.69
N PRO A 441 -24.25 17.79 18.55
CA PRO A 441 -25.02 18.06 17.35
C PRO A 441 -25.42 16.75 16.67
N ASP A 442 -26.49 16.78 15.86
CA ASP A 442 -26.99 15.62 15.10
C ASP A 442 -25.98 15.08 14.07
N THR A 443 -24.93 15.85 13.77
CA THR A 443 -23.83 15.46 12.89
C THR A 443 -22.92 14.39 13.51
N VAL A 444 -22.90 14.23 14.84
CA VAL A 444 -22.06 13.24 15.52
C VAL A 444 -22.57 11.82 15.27
N LYS A 445 -21.70 11.00 14.69
CA LYS A 445 -21.98 9.60 14.35
C LYS A 445 -21.23 8.62 15.24
N TRP A 446 -20.09 9.03 15.80
CA TRP A 446 -19.25 8.16 16.62
C TRP A 446 -18.71 8.87 17.86
N ILE A 447 -18.77 8.18 18.99
CA ILE A 447 -18.05 8.54 20.22
C ILE A 447 -17.02 7.43 20.44
N LYS A 448 -15.73 7.74 20.41
CA LYS A 448 -14.67 6.72 20.51
C LYS A 448 -14.41 6.26 21.95
N LYS A 449 -13.52 5.28 22.09
CA LYS A 449 -13.13 4.68 23.38
C LYS A 449 -12.73 5.76 24.38
N GLY A 450 -13.26 5.68 25.59
CA GLY A 450 -12.87 6.56 26.70
C GLY A 450 -13.10 8.05 26.48
N ALA A 451 -13.92 8.47 25.50
CA ALA A 451 -14.11 9.87 25.14
C ALA A 451 -14.39 10.80 26.35
N PHE A 452 -15.15 10.34 27.34
CA PHE A 452 -15.47 11.02 28.59
C PHE A 452 -14.99 10.23 29.82
N LEU A 453 -13.89 9.48 29.69
CA LEU A 453 -13.32 8.70 30.81
C LEU A 453 -13.00 9.61 32.00
N ASP A 454 -13.37 9.20 33.22
CA ASP A 454 -13.07 9.92 34.46
C ASP A 454 -13.54 11.39 34.45
N CYS A 455 -14.78 11.62 34.03
CA CYS A 455 -15.45 12.91 34.20
C CYS A 455 -16.37 12.88 35.43
N PRO A 456 -15.86 13.12 36.66
CA PRO A 456 -16.61 12.86 37.90
C PRO A 456 -17.80 13.81 38.10
N SER A 457 -17.78 14.98 37.47
CA SER A 457 -18.86 15.96 37.53
C SER A 457 -19.92 15.80 36.45
N LEU A 458 -19.70 14.92 35.47
CA LEU A 458 -20.59 14.76 34.32
C LEU A 458 -21.90 14.11 34.76
N GLU A 459 -22.99 14.86 34.64
CA GLU A 459 -24.35 14.49 35.02
C GLU A 459 -25.13 13.95 33.81
N ASN A 460 -24.92 14.51 32.61
CA ASN A 460 -25.63 14.06 31.41
C ASN A 460 -24.86 14.31 30.10
N ILE A 461 -25.13 13.47 29.10
CA ILE A 461 -24.76 13.66 27.69
C ILE A 461 -26.06 13.51 26.90
N ASN A 462 -26.42 14.50 26.09
CA ASN A 462 -27.58 14.35 25.21
C ASN A 462 -27.24 13.39 24.06
N LEU A 463 -27.76 12.17 24.14
CA LEU A 463 -27.54 11.09 23.16
C LEU A 463 -28.74 10.86 22.24
N ASN A 464 -29.82 11.65 22.38
CA ASN A 464 -31.01 11.58 21.53
C ASN A 464 -30.75 12.25 20.18
N ILE A 465 -29.70 11.79 19.49
CA ILE A 465 -29.28 12.26 18.18
C ILE A 465 -29.49 11.12 17.18
N GLU A 466 -30.30 11.38 16.15
CA GLU A 466 -30.78 10.37 15.20
C GLU A 466 -29.64 9.66 14.46
N GLY A 467 -28.51 10.36 14.26
CA GLY A 467 -27.34 9.87 13.53
C GLY A 467 -26.32 9.04 14.31
N LEU A 468 -26.45 8.87 15.64
CA LEU A 468 -25.42 8.22 16.46
C LEU A 468 -25.37 6.69 16.24
N ARG A 469 -24.26 6.23 15.65
CA ARG A 469 -24.04 4.85 15.23
C ARG A 469 -23.39 3.99 16.30
N THR A 470 -22.33 4.49 16.93
CA THR A 470 -21.53 3.69 17.86
C THR A 470 -20.98 4.54 19.00
N VAL A 471 -20.98 3.97 20.21
CA VAL A 471 -20.29 4.53 21.37
C VAL A 471 -19.21 3.54 21.83
N GLY A 472 -17.97 4.00 21.90
CA GLY A 472 -16.82 3.18 22.20
C GLY A 472 -16.85 2.63 23.62
N ARG A 473 -16.13 1.52 23.83
CA ARG A 473 -15.94 0.93 25.16
C ARG A 473 -15.40 1.98 26.13
N GLU A 474 -15.83 1.89 27.39
CA GLU A 474 -15.33 2.73 28.48
C GLU A 474 -15.58 4.25 28.29
N ALA A 475 -16.40 4.65 27.31
CA ALA A 475 -16.63 6.06 26.96
C ALA A 475 -17.00 6.94 28.16
N VAL A 476 -17.65 6.39 29.18
CA VAL A 476 -18.07 7.07 30.43
C VAL A 476 -17.67 6.30 31.71
N ASN A 477 -16.58 5.53 31.65
CA ASN A 477 -16.06 4.89 32.85
C ASN A 477 -15.64 5.95 33.87
N TRP A 478 -15.87 5.68 35.16
CA TRP A 478 -15.57 6.57 36.28
C TRP A 478 -16.30 7.94 36.27
N CYS A 479 -17.35 8.12 35.45
CA CYS A 479 -18.26 9.26 35.56
C CYS A 479 -19.24 9.07 36.73
N GLY A 480 -18.85 9.41 37.96
CA GLY A 480 -19.62 9.10 39.18
C GLY A 480 -21.02 9.72 39.27
N LYS A 481 -21.27 10.86 38.60
CA LYS A 481 -22.55 11.57 38.64
C LYS A 481 -23.46 11.35 37.42
N LEU A 482 -23.03 10.53 36.46
CA LEU A 482 -23.75 10.38 35.20
C LEU A 482 -25.10 9.70 35.43
N ASN A 483 -26.16 10.31 34.88
CA ASN A 483 -27.51 9.77 34.91
C ASN A 483 -27.54 8.28 34.51
N PRO A 484 -28.16 7.40 35.32
CA PRO A 484 -28.28 5.97 35.04
C PRO A 484 -28.88 5.63 33.66
N ASP A 485 -29.87 6.39 33.19
CA ASP A 485 -30.52 6.18 31.89
C ASP A 485 -29.56 6.50 30.74
N THR A 486 -28.82 7.61 30.84
CA THR A 486 -27.77 7.95 29.89
C THR A 486 -26.69 6.87 29.86
N ARG A 487 -26.29 6.34 31.01
CA ARG A 487 -25.34 5.22 31.09
C ARG A 487 -25.88 3.96 30.41
N LYS A 488 -27.17 3.65 30.60
CA LYS A 488 -27.83 2.50 29.96
C LYS A 488 -27.89 2.68 28.43
N ALA A 489 -28.22 3.88 27.95
CA ALA A 489 -28.23 4.21 26.53
C ALA A 489 -26.84 4.04 25.88
N ILE A 490 -25.77 4.47 26.57
CA ILE A 490 -24.39 4.26 26.11
C ILE A 490 -24.05 2.78 26.02
N LYS A 491 -24.38 1.99 27.04
CA LYS A 491 -24.14 0.54 27.04
C LYS A 491 -24.91 -0.19 25.94
N ALA A 492 -26.09 0.29 25.55
CA ALA A 492 -26.86 -0.30 24.46
C ALA A 492 -26.28 0.00 23.06
N LYS A 493 -25.38 0.99 22.95
CA LYS A 493 -24.77 1.48 21.70
C LYS A 493 -23.29 1.11 21.54
N GLY A 494 -22.69 0.47 22.54
CA GLY A 494 -21.30 0.01 22.53
C GLY A 494 -21.20 -1.50 22.57
#